data_AF-A0A9D7QFD4-F1
#
_entry.id   AF-A0A9D7QFD4-F1
#
_cell.length_a   1.000
_cell.length_b   1.000
_cell.length_c   1.000
_cell.angle_alpha   90.00
_cell.angle_beta   90.00
_cell.angle_gamma   90.00
#
_symmetry.space_group_name_H-M   'P 1'
#
loop_
_entity.id
_entity.type
_entity.pdbx_description
1 polymer ?
#
loop_
_entity_poly.entity_id
_entity_poly.type
_entity_poly.pdbx_seq_one_letter_code
_entity_poly.pdbx_strand_id
1 'polypeptide(L)'
;MSETGPAGYVGTWSCVNAAGDPVTVNANNGITVALAQSVTCTVNNDDQTAHLKLVKTITNNNGGTATVTDWTLTATGPTTISGITGTGDVNQDVNAGSYTLSETGPAGYVGTWSCVNAAGDPVTVNANNGITVALAQSVTCTVNNDDQPAHLNLVKKIANDNGGTLATVMDVDRDRPDHDQWDHRNR
;
A
#
# COMPACT_ATOMS: atom_id res chain seq x y z
N MET A 1 16.68 21.09 32.50
CA MET A 1 16.35 21.83 31.26
C MET A 1 15.30 21.02 30.53
N SER A 2 14.30 21.67 29.96
CA SER A 2 13.21 21.02 29.24
C SER A 2 12.88 21.84 28.01
N GLU A 3 12.55 21.18 26.91
CA GLU A 3 12.01 21.81 25.73
C GLU A 3 10.66 21.17 25.40
N THR A 4 9.73 21.99 24.93
CA THR A 4 8.54 21.53 24.21
C THR A 4 8.76 21.81 22.72
N GLY A 5 9.22 20.81 21.98
CA GLY A 5 9.38 20.88 20.53
C GLY A 5 8.14 20.38 19.78
N PRO A 6 8.07 20.58 18.46
CA PRO A 6 7.08 19.92 17.61
C PRO A 6 7.17 18.39 17.74
N ALA A 7 6.04 17.71 17.58
CA ALA A 7 6.02 16.24 17.56
C ALA A 7 6.96 15.70 16.47
N GLY A 8 7.68 14.62 16.78
CA GLY A 8 8.63 14.00 15.87
C GLY A 8 10.05 14.57 15.94
N TYR A 9 10.36 15.50 16.85
CA TYR A 9 11.73 15.98 17.11
C TYR A 9 12.24 15.50 18.46
N VAL A 10 13.54 15.19 18.54
CA VAL A 10 14.25 14.88 19.80
C VAL A 10 15.38 15.88 19.99
N GLY A 11 15.34 16.59 21.12
CA GLY A 11 16.36 17.57 21.48
C GLY A 11 17.50 16.95 22.31
N THR A 12 18.75 17.21 21.92
CA THR A 12 19.93 16.90 22.73
C THR A 12 20.55 18.19 23.27
N TRP A 13 20.74 18.28 24.59
CA TRP A 13 21.32 19.46 25.24
C TRP A 13 22.85 19.36 25.30
N SER A 14 23.52 20.44 24.91
CA SER A 14 24.95 20.68 25.16
C SER A 14 25.12 22.00 25.89
N CYS A 15 26.06 22.06 26.83
CA CYS A 15 26.31 23.27 27.62
C CYS A 15 27.80 23.58 27.63
N VAL A 16 28.14 24.87 27.60
CA VAL A 16 29.51 25.37 27.70
C VAL A 16 29.60 26.47 28.74
N ASN A 17 30.73 26.56 29.43
CA ASN A 17 31.02 27.68 30.33
C ASN A 17 31.41 28.95 29.54
N ALA A 18 31.71 30.05 30.24
CA ALA A 18 32.17 31.30 29.63
C ALA A 18 33.47 31.17 28.79
N ALA A 19 34.33 30.19 29.09
CA ALA A 19 35.55 29.90 28.33
C ALA A 19 35.30 28.99 27.11
N GLY A 20 34.08 28.46 26.96
CA GLY A 20 33.72 27.51 25.90
C GLY A 20 33.93 26.05 26.29
N ASP A 21 34.34 25.74 27.51
CA ASP A 21 34.55 24.35 27.93
C ASP A 21 33.20 23.63 28.17
N PRO A 22 33.09 22.34 27.78
CA PRO A 22 31.88 21.56 28.00
C PRO A 22 31.51 21.47 29.50
N VAL A 23 30.24 21.72 29.80
CA VAL A 23 29.61 21.49 31.10
C VAL A 23 28.77 20.21 31.01
N THR A 24 28.98 19.29 31.96
CA THR A 24 28.26 18.02 31.98
C THR A 24 26.76 18.23 32.19
N VAL A 25 25.97 17.74 31.23
CA VAL A 25 24.52 17.59 31.36
C VAL A 25 24.24 16.19 31.90
N ASN A 26 23.44 16.09 32.96
CA ASN A 26 23.07 14.81 33.56
C ASN A 26 21.93 14.12 32.78
N ALA A 27 21.61 12.87 33.15
CA ALA A 27 20.58 12.07 32.48
C ALA A 27 19.16 12.67 32.52
N ASN A 28 18.90 13.63 33.41
CA ASN A 28 17.62 14.35 33.52
C ASN A 28 17.67 15.73 32.84
N ASN A 29 18.60 15.94 31.91
CA ASN A 29 18.87 17.22 31.26
C ASN A 29 19.15 18.36 32.26
N GLY A 30 19.74 18.05 33.41
CA GLY A 30 20.12 19.02 34.44
C GLY A 30 21.60 19.38 34.37
N ILE A 31 21.94 20.61 34.78
CA ILE A 31 23.32 21.05 34.98
C ILE A 31 23.48 21.62 36.40
N THR A 32 24.72 21.67 36.87
CA THR A 32 25.09 22.39 38.09
C THR A 32 25.89 23.61 37.70
N VAL A 33 25.45 24.79 38.17
CA VAL A 33 26.14 26.07 37.94
C VAL A 33 26.67 26.57 39.28
N ALA A 34 27.99 26.76 39.39
CA ALA A 34 28.61 27.27 40.61
C ALA A 34 28.44 28.79 40.75
N LEU A 35 28.73 29.33 41.94
CA LEU A 35 28.71 30.79 42.16
C LEU A 35 29.65 31.49 41.18
N ALA A 36 29.19 32.59 40.59
CA ALA A 36 29.91 33.37 39.58
C ALA A 36 30.28 32.62 38.27
N GLN A 37 29.77 31.41 38.03
CA GLN A 37 29.84 30.79 36.70
C GLN A 37 28.77 31.35 35.77
N SER A 38 29.15 31.51 34.50
CA SER A 38 28.21 31.69 33.40
C SER A 38 28.26 30.45 32.51
N VAL A 39 27.09 29.92 32.17
CA VAL A 39 26.91 28.72 31.35
C VAL A 39 25.88 29.03 30.28
N THR A 40 26.23 28.72 29.04
CA THR A 40 25.33 28.77 27.89
C THR A 40 24.98 27.34 27.51
N CYS A 41 23.69 27.03 27.44
CA CYS A 41 23.20 25.75 26.96
C CYS A 41 22.47 25.89 25.64
N THR A 42 22.74 24.97 24.74
CA THR A 42 22.13 24.86 23.42
C THR A 42 21.41 23.52 23.32
N VAL A 43 20.21 23.53 22.75
CA VAL A 43 19.50 22.31 22.36
C VAL A 43 19.61 22.13 20.85
N ASN A 44 20.00 20.93 20.42
CA ASN A 44 19.96 20.53 19.02
C ASN A 44 18.76 19.60 18.83
N ASN A 45 17.73 20.07 18.13
CA ASN A 45 16.57 19.27 17.77
C ASN A 45 16.82 18.57 16.45
N ASP A 46 16.69 17.24 16.47
CA ASP A 46 16.79 16.40 15.28
C ASP A 46 15.45 15.72 15.02
N ASP A 47 15.07 15.56 13.75
CA ASP A 47 13.82 14.93 13.39
C ASP A 47 13.93 13.40 13.43
N GLN A 48 12.82 12.76 13.80
CA GLN A 48 12.72 11.31 13.82
C GLN A 48 12.23 10.82 12.47
N THR A 49 12.98 9.87 11.91
CA THR A 49 12.66 9.25 10.62
C THR A 49 11.26 8.62 10.64
N ALA A 50 10.59 8.63 9.49
CA ALA A 50 9.33 7.94 9.32
C ALA A 50 9.57 6.53 8.77
N HIS A 51 8.59 5.64 8.86
CA HIS A 51 8.72 4.29 8.34
C HIS A 51 7.50 3.91 7.49
N LEU A 52 7.74 3.30 6.32
CA LEU A 52 6.69 2.89 5.40
C LEU A 52 6.85 1.42 5.00
N LYS A 53 5.74 0.68 5.10
CA LYS A 53 5.64 -0.72 4.69
C LYS A 53 4.53 -0.91 3.67
N LEU A 54 4.80 -1.61 2.58
CA LEU A 54 3.80 -2.01 1.58
C LEU A 54 3.54 -3.53 1.63
N VAL A 55 2.27 -3.91 1.60
CA VAL A 55 1.80 -5.29 1.70
C VAL A 55 0.89 -5.61 0.53
N LYS A 56 1.08 -6.79 -0.06
CA LYS A 56 0.21 -7.31 -1.12
C LYS A 56 -0.66 -8.44 -0.59
N THR A 57 -1.93 -8.39 -0.94
CA THR A 57 -2.91 -9.47 -0.71
C THR A 57 -3.71 -9.71 -1.99
N ILE A 58 -4.21 -10.94 -2.16
CA ILE A 58 -4.91 -11.38 -3.37
C ILE A 58 -6.20 -12.12 -3.03
N THR A 59 -7.24 -11.80 -3.80
CA THR A 59 -8.48 -12.55 -3.87
C THR A 59 -8.57 -13.15 -5.27
N ASN A 60 -8.64 -14.49 -5.34
CA ASN A 60 -8.77 -15.27 -6.58
C ASN A 60 -10.11 -16.03 -6.54
N ASN A 61 -11.23 -15.31 -6.62
CA ASN A 61 -12.58 -15.87 -6.51
C ASN A 61 -13.27 -16.07 -7.88
N ASN A 62 -12.65 -15.64 -8.97
CA ASN A 62 -13.15 -15.70 -10.35
C ASN A 62 -12.24 -16.52 -11.30
N GLY A 63 -11.42 -17.42 -10.75
CA GLY A 63 -10.57 -18.34 -11.52
C GLY A 63 -9.14 -17.83 -11.78
N GLY A 64 -8.78 -16.67 -11.24
CA GLY A 64 -7.42 -16.16 -11.18
C GLY A 64 -6.47 -17.09 -10.43
N THR A 65 -5.18 -17.03 -10.79
CA THR A 65 -4.13 -17.89 -10.22
C THR A 65 -2.90 -17.11 -9.76
N ALA A 66 -2.93 -15.78 -9.84
CA ALA A 66 -1.77 -14.98 -9.53
C ALA A 66 -1.48 -15.00 -8.01
N THR A 67 -0.20 -14.84 -7.68
CA THR A 67 0.38 -14.97 -6.34
C THR A 67 1.04 -13.67 -5.95
N VAL A 68 1.10 -13.33 -4.66
CA VAL A 68 1.56 -12.00 -4.19
C VAL A 68 2.92 -11.55 -4.74
N THR A 69 3.77 -12.48 -5.17
CA THR A 69 5.07 -12.23 -5.80
C THR A 69 5.01 -11.81 -7.27
N ASP A 70 3.86 -11.94 -7.93
CA ASP A 70 3.63 -11.49 -9.30
C ASP A 70 3.45 -9.97 -9.42
N TRP A 71 3.42 -9.27 -8.28
CA TRP A 71 3.25 -7.82 -8.22
C TRP A 71 4.46 -7.10 -7.65
N THR A 72 4.84 -6.01 -8.30
CA THR A 72 5.78 -5.02 -7.75
C THR A 72 4.99 -3.85 -7.17
N LEU A 73 5.16 -3.60 -5.88
CA LEU A 73 4.57 -2.45 -5.17
C LEU A 73 5.52 -1.27 -5.25
N THR A 74 4.97 -0.05 -5.34
CA THR A 74 5.77 1.18 -5.33
C THR A 74 5.07 2.25 -4.50
N ALA A 75 5.85 3.00 -3.72
CA ALA A 75 5.42 4.27 -3.15
C ALA A 75 6.37 5.36 -3.61
N THR A 76 5.86 6.29 -4.43
CA THR A 76 6.63 7.41 -4.96
C THR A 76 6.44 8.61 -4.06
N GLY A 77 7.53 9.22 -3.60
CA GLY A 77 7.49 10.37 -2.70
C GLY A 77 8.89 10.87 -2.39
N PRO A 78 9.11 11.52 -1.22
CA PRO A 78 10.42 11.96 -0.78
C PRO A 78 11.49 10.86 -0.79
N THR A 79 11.14 9.63 -0.38
CA THR A 79 11.99 8.44 -0.49
C THR A 79 11.23 7.35 -1.24
N THR A 80 11.46 7.22 -2.55
CA THR A 80 10.79 6.17 -3.34
C THR A 80 11.22 4.77 -2.90
N ILE A 81 10.24 3.92 -2.56
CA ILE A 81 10.44 2.50 -2.28
C ILE A 81 9.71 1.65 -3.32
N SER A 82 10.29 0.53 -3.75
CA SER A 82 9.72 -0.34 -4.76
C SER A 82 10.24 -1.77 -4.63
N GLY A 83 9.35 -2.75 -4.74
CA GLY A 83 9.74 -4.15 -4.63
C GLY A 83 8.56 -5.10 -4.42
N ILE A 84 8.89 -6.34 -4.07
CA ILE A 84 7.92 -7.40 -3.83
C ILE A 84 7.51 -7.40 -2.37
N THR A 85 6.25 -7.72 -2.07
CA THR A 85 5.80 -7.83 -0.68
C THR A 85 6.65 -8.81 0.13
N GLY A 86 6.92 -8.47 1.39
CA GLY A 86 7.74 -9.29 2.28
C GLY A 86 9.26 -9.12 2.12
N THR A 87 9.73 -8.36 1.14
CA THR A 87 11.16 -7.97 1.05
C THR A 87 11.44 -6.69 1.84
N GLY A 88 12.72 -6.45 2.13
CA GLY A 88 13.16 -5.19 2.74
C GLY A 88 12.91 -3.98 1.84
N ASP A 89 12.84 -4.14 0.52
CA ASP A 89 12.70 -3.03 -0.44
C ASP A 89 11.37 -2.28 -0.32
N VAL A 90 10.36 -2.91 0.32
CA VAL A 90 9.04 -2.32 0.58
C VAL A 90 8.75 -2.19 2.07
N ASN A 91 9.78 -2.22 2.92
CA ASN A 91 9.68 -2.06 4.36
C ASN A 91 10.93 -1.32 4.87
N GLN A 92 10.89 0.01 4.79
CA GLN A 92 12.06 0.86 5.03
C GLN A 92 11.69 2.12 5.81
N ASP A 93 12.73 2.68 6.42
CA ASP A 93 12.72 4.08 6.84
C ASP A 93 12.67 5.00 5.62
N VAL A 94 11.85 6.04 5.71
CA VAL A 94 11.58 7.00 4.65
C VAL A 94 11.52 8.42 5.22
N ASN A 95 11.77 9.41 4.36
CA ASN A 95 11.54 10.79 4.75
C ASN A 95 10.04 11.04 4.91
N ALA A 96 9.65 11.82 5.92
CA ALA A 96 8.26 12.23 6.09
C ALA A 96 7.78 13.05 4.88
N GLY A 97 6.50 12.91 4.55
CA GLY A 97 5.86 13.65 3.47
C GLY A 97 4.76 12.86 2.76
N SER A 98 4.39 13.34 1.59
CA SER A 98 3.34 12.74 0.78
C SER A 98 3.89 11.65 -0.15
N TYR A 99 3.19 10.52 -0.20
CA TYR A 99 3.50 9.38 -1.06
C TYR A 99 2.32 9.03 -1.94
N THR A 100 2.57 8.64 -3.18
CA THR A 100 1.59 8.06 -4.09
C THR A 100 1.86 6.57 -4.25
N LEU A 101 0.87 5.74 -3.91
CA LEU A 101 0.96 4.30 -3.97
C LEU A 101 0.57 3.78 -5.35
N SER A 102 1.32 2.80 -5.85
CA SER A 102 1.02 2.13 -7.12
C SER A 102 1.52 0.69 -7.09
N GLU A 103 1.10 -0.08 -8.08
CA GLU A 103 1.57 -1.43 -8.31
C GLU A 103 1.58 -1.77 -9.79
N THR A 104 2.40 -2.74 -10.16
CA THR A 104 2.37 -3.38 -11.47
C THR A 104 2.24 -4.89 -11.29
N GLY A 105 1.54 -5.56 -12.20
CA GLY A 105 1.36 -7.01 -12.16
C GLY A 105 0.39 -7.52 -13.23
N PRO A 106 -0.13 -8.75 -13.07
CA PRO A 106 -1.01 -9.38 -14.04
C PRO A 106 -2.27 -8.56 -14.35
N ALA A 107 -2.70 -8.61 -15.61
CA ALA A 107 -3.97 -8.04 -16.03
C ALA A 107 -5.16 -8.83 -15.47
N GLY A 108 -6.33 -8.18 -15.43
CA GLY A 108 -7.57 -8.82 -14.96
C GLY A 108 -7.79 -8.74 -13.45
N TYR A 109 -7.01 -7.93 -12.74
CA TYR A 109 -7.18 -7.66 -11.30
C TYR A 109 -7.49 -6.19 -11.05
N VAL A 110 -8.27 -5.92 -10.01
CA VAL A 110 -8.56 -4.57 -9.51
C VAL A 110 -8.02 -4.44 -8.09
N GLY A 111 -7.11 -3.49 -7.89
CA GLY A 111 -6.47 -3.20 -6.61
C GLY A 111 -7.23 -2.17 -5.78
N THR A 112 -7.38 -2.43 -4.47
CA THR A 112 -7.86 -1.45 -3.49
C THR A 112 -6.85 -1.28 -2.37
N TRP A 113 -6.43 -0.04 -2.11
CA TRP A 113 -5.48 0.30 -1.06
C TRP A 113 -6.17 0.63 0.27
N SER A 114 -5.57 0.18 1.36
CA SER A 114 -5.88 0.59 2.73
C SER A 114 -4.60 0.76 3.52
N CYS A 115 -4.55 1.72 4.45
CA CYS A 115 -3.36 1.99 5.24
C CYS A 115 -3.71 2.14 6.71
N VAL A 116 -2.79 1.74 7.59
CA VAL A 116 -2.89 1.91 9.04
C VAL A 116 -1.60 2.45 9.63
N ASN A 117 -1.70 3.18 10.74
CA ASN A 117 -0.54 3.58 11.53
C ASN A 117 -0.04 2.41 12.43
N ALA A 118 1.01 2.65 13.21
CA ALA A 118 1.54 1.65 14.15
C ALA A 118 0.53 1.18 15.22
N ALA A 119 -0.45 2.00 15.59
CA ALA A 119 -1.52 1.66 16.53
C ALA A 119 -2.66 0.86 15.88
N GLY A 120 -2.66 0.71 14.55
CA GLY A 120 -3.72 0.07 13.78
C GLY A 120 -4.85 1.02 13.36
N ASP A 121 -4.75 2.32 13.64
CA ASP A 121 -5.76 3.28 13.20
C ASP A 121 -5.65 3.53 11.69
N PRO A 122 -6.79 3.72 10.99
CA PRO A 122 -6.78 4.02 9.56
C PRO A 122 -6.01 5.29 9.22
N VAL A 123 -5.17 5.21 8.19
CA VAL A 123 -4.56 6.35 7.51
C VAL A 123 -5.31 6.61 6.22
N THR A 124 -5.74 7.85 6.00
CA THR A 124 -6.49 8.24 4.82
C THR A 124 -5.69 8.00 3.55
N VAL A 125 -6.26 7.21 2.63
CA VAL A 125 -5.82 7.09 1.24
C VAL A 125 -6.74 7.95 0.39
N ASN A 126 -6.19 8.93 -0.33
CA ASN A 126 -6.98 9.81 -1.18
C ASN A 126 -7.33 9.15 -2.53
N ALA A 127 -8.14 9.83 -3.35
CA ALA A 127 -8.62 9.32 -4.63
C ALA A 127 -7.52 9.00 -5.66
N ASN A 128 -6.31 9.52 -5.47
CA ASN A 128 -5.15 9.28 -6.32
C ASN A 128 -4.17 8.27 -5.69
N ASN A 129 -4.64 7.44 -4.76
CA ASN A 129 -3.81 6.54 -3.94
C ASN A 129 -2.70 7.27 -3.15
N GLY A 130 -2.93 8.53 -2.80
CA GLY A 130 -2.00 9.33 -2.04
C GLY A 130 -2.20 9.21 -0.54
N ILE A 131 -1.10 9.15 0.21
CA ILE A 131 -1.04 9.16 1.67
C ILE A 131 -0.06 10.22 2.17
N THR A 132 -0.17 10.59 3.44
CA THR A 132 0.82 11.40 4.14
C THR A 132 1.42 10.59 5.28
N VAL A 133 2.75 10.54 5.35
CA VAL A 133 3.50 9.92 6.44
C VAL A 133 4.20 11.04 7.21
N ALA A 134 3.79 11.29 8.45
CA ALA A 134 4.38 12.33 9.30
C ALA A 134 5.72 11.87 9.91
N LEU A 135 6.47 12.82 10.48
CA LEU A 135 7.68 12.53 11.26
C LEU A 135 7.37 11.55 12.40
N ALA A 136 8.32 10.65 12.69
CA ALA A 136 8.19 9.54 13.64
C ALA A 136 7.02 8.56 13.38
N GLN A 137 6.26 8.71 12.29
CA GLN A 137 5.11 7.86 12.02
C GLN A 137 5.55 6.59 11.28
N SER A 138 5.05 5.44 11.73
CA SER A 138 5.10 4.20 10.95
C SER A 138 3.74 3.95 10.30
N VAL A 139 3.72 3.72 8.99
CA VAL A 139 2.52 3.42 8.21
C VAL A 139 2.70 2.09 7.48
N THR A 140 1.69 1.24 7.55
CA THR A 140 1.59 0.02 6.72
C THR A 140 0.42 0.16 5.76
N CYS A 141 0.70 0.08 4.46
CA CYS A 141 -0.29 0.11 3.40
C CYS A 141 -0.43 -1.26 2.77
N THR A 142 -1.67 -1.74 2.63
CA THR A 142 -2.01 -3.00 2.01
C THR A 142 -2.82 -2.74 0.75
N VAL A 143 -2.45 -3.40 -0.34
CA VAL A 143 -3.31 -3.49 -1.53
C VAL A 143 -3.87 -4.89 -1.67
N ASN A 144 -5.19 -5.00 -1.76
CA ASN A 144 -5.87 -6.24 -2.14
C ASN A 144 -6.24 -6.17 -3.61
N ASN A 145 -5.77 -7.14 -4.40
CA ASN A 145 -6.18 -7.28 -5.79
C ASN A 145 -7.17 -8.42 -5.92
N ASP A 146 -8.34 -8.11 -6.49
CA ASP A 146 -9.42 -9.05 -6.73
C ASP A 146 -9.55 -9.31 -8.24
N ASP A 147 -9.58 -10.58 -8.62
CA ASP A 147 -9.69 -11.00 -10.01
C ASP A 147 -11.08 -10.68 -10.58
N GLN A 148 -11.12 -10.29 -11.84
CA GLN A 148 -12.37 -9.98 -12.52
C GLN A 148 -12.96 -11.23 -13.18
N PRO A 149 -14.29 -11.41 -13.17
CA PRO A 149 -14.94 -12.54 -13.83
C PRO A 149 -14.71 -12.51 -15.35
N ALA A 150 -14.47 -13.69 -15.93
CA ALA A 150 -14.41 -13.84 -17.38
C ALA A 150 -15.83 -13.85 -17.98
N HIS A 151 -15.97 -13.23 -19.16
CA HIS A 151 -17.22 -13.24 -19.93
C HIS A 151 -17.01 -13.89 -21.30
N LEU A 152 -17.88 -14.84 -21.65
CA LEU A 152 -17.94 -15.46 -22.98
C LEU A 152 -19.30 -15.20 -23.60
N ASN A 153 -19.33 -14.53 -24.77
CA ASN A 153 -20.55 -14.40 -25.56
C ASN A 153 -20.45 -15.28 -26.81
N LEU A 154 -21.33 -16.26 -26.94
CA LEU A 154 -21.39 -17.15 -28.09
C LEU A 154 -22.58 -16.79 -28.97
N VAL A 155 -22.29 -16.31 -30.19
CA VAL A 155 -23.33 -16.07 -31.21
C VAL A 155 -23.23 -17.14 -32.27
N LYS A 156 -24.24 -18.01 -32.35
CA LYS A 156 -24.42 -18.90 -33.51
C LYS A 156 -25.13 -18.11 -34.62
N LYS A 157 -24.62 -18.21 -35.84
CA LYS A 157 -25.32 -17.72 -37.03
C LYS A 157 -25.74 -18.92 -37.86
N ILE A 158 -26.97 -18.90 -38.35
CA ILE A 158 -27.49 -19.94 -39.25
C ILE A 158 -27.47 -19.36 -40.67
N ALA A 159 -26.85 -20.07 -41.60
CA ALA A 159 -26.90 -19.74 -43.02
C ALA A 159 -27.79 -20.77 -43.72
N ASN A 160 -28.82 -20.29 -44.44
CA ASN A 160 -29.81 -21.09 -45.15
C ASN A 160 -29.76 -20.79 -46.66
N ASP A 161 -28.57 -20.71 -47.23
CA ASP A 161 -28.34 -20.32 -48.62
C ASP A 161 -28.59 -21.44 -49.65
N ASN A 162 -28.86 -22.66 -49.19
CA ASN A 162 -29.11 -23.85 -50.03
C ASN A 162 -30.45 -24.53 -49.72
N GLY A 163 -31.49 -23.75 -49.39
CA GLY A 163 -32.85 -24.25 -49.13
C GLY A 163 -33.11 -24.72 -47.69
N GLY A 164 -32.20 -24.40 -46.75
CA GLY A 164 -32.43 -24.62 -45.32
C GLY A 164 -33.58 -23.77 -44.76
N THR A 165 -34.31 -24.28 -43.77
CA THR A 165 -35.50 -23.62 -43.20
C THR A 165 -35.38 -23.28 -41.71
N LEU A 166 -34.21 -23.48 -41.10
CA LEU A 166 -33.99 -23.22 -39.68
C LEU A 166 -34.10 -21.72 -39.38
N ALA A 167 -35.14 -21.32 -38.64
CA ALA A 167 -35.52 -19.92 -38.46
C ALA A 167 -34.86 -19.22 -37.25
N THR A 168 -34.24 -19.95 -36.31
CA THR A 168 -33.53 -19.31 -35.19
C THR A 168 -32.54 -20.28 -34.53
N VAL A 169 -31.46 -19.75 -33.97
CA VAL A 169 -30.57 -20.47 -33.07
C VAL A 169 -31.42 -21.02 -31.92
N MET A 170 -31.58 -22.33 -31.83
CA MET A 170 -32.04 -22.91 -30.57
C MET A 170 -30.98 -22.57 -29.52
N ASP A 171 -31.37 -21.84 -28.48
CA ASP A 171 -30.55 -21.64 -27.29
C ASP A 171 -30.03 -22.99 -26.83
N VAL A 172 -28.71 -23.10 -26.70
CA VAL A 172 -28.07 -24.24 -26.03
C VAL A 172 -28.23 -24.00 -24.54
N ASP A 173 -29.47 -24.09 -24.06
CA ASP A 173 -29.76 -24.10 -22.64
C ASP A 173 -29.23 -25.43 -22.09
N ARG A 174 -28.17 -25.38 -21.28
CA ARG A 174 -27.52 -26.57 -20.71
C ARG A 174 -28.41 -27.31 -19.70
N ASP A 175 -29.60 -26.77 -19.40
CA ASP A 175 -30.55 -27.32 -18.42
C ASP A 175 -31.80 -27.97 -19.04
N ARG A 176 -31.86 -28.19 -20.37
CA ARG A 176 -32.96 -29.02 -20.94
C ARG A 176 -32.68 -30.53 -20.72
N PRO A 177 -33.61 -31.30 -20.12
CA PRO A 177 -33.43 -32.74 -19.88
C PRO A 177 -33.45 -33.63 -21.14
N ASP A 178 -33.58 -33.07 -22.33
CA ASP A 178 -34.10 -33.77 -23.51
C ASP A 178 -32.99 -34.17 -24.51
N HIS A 179 -31.76 -34.39 -24.02
CA HIS A 179 -30.61 -34.77 -24.85
C HIS A 179 -30.68 -36.21 -25.41
N ASP A 180 -31.88 -36.74 -25.72
CA ASP A 180 -32.05 -38.10 -26.24
C ASP A 180 -33.24 -38.30 -27.18
N GLN A 181 -33.76 -37.23 -27.83
CA GLN A 181 -34.83 -37.40 -28.84
C GLN A 181 -34.42 -36.99 -30.27
N TRP A 182 -33.16 -37.24 -30.64
CA TRP A 182 -32.82 -37.43 -32.04
C TRP A 182 -32.99 -38.91 -32.42
N ASP A 183 -34.25 -39.38 -32.43
CA ASP A 183 -34.61 -40.62 -33.13
C ASP A 183 -35.61 -40.33 -34.26
N HIS A 184 -35.09 -40.58 -35.47
CA HIS A 184 -35.72 -40.75 -36.77
C HIS A 184 -37.24 -40.59 -36.87
N ARG A 185 -37.70 -39.48 -37.48
CA ARG A 185 -38.85 -39.54 -38.40
C ARG A 185 -38.66 -38.63 -39.62
N ASN A 186 -37.97 -39.20 -40.61
CA ASN A 186 -38.27 -38.95 -42.02
C ASN A 186 -39.67 -39.53 -42.31
N ARG A 187 -40.63 -38.65 -42.63
CA ARG A 187 -41.67 -38.83 -43.67
C ARG A 187 -42.42 -37.53 -43.86
#